data_AF-A0A662M1W6-F1
#
_entry.id   AF-A0A662M1W6-F1
#
_cell.length_a   1.000
_cell.length_b   1.000
_cell.length_c   1.000
_cell.angle_alpha   90.00
_cell.angle_beta   90.00
_cell.angle_gamma   90.00
#
_symmetry.space_group_name_H-M   'P 1'
#
loop_
_entity.id
_entity.type
_entity.pdbx_description
1 polymer ?
#
loop_
_entity_poly.entity_id
_entity_poly.type
_entity_poly.pdbx_seq_one_letter_code
_entity_poly.pdbx_strand_id
1 'polypeptide(L)'
;MLESRGFTIVATNYRITSKGEGIAEIDIVAEKNNETYAIEVKSGKASLTSLRQVYANARLAGYKPILICKKGDVATREAARKLGVELLEFSEYHLLLEPEELEAIVKKCMEEVVETYGLLPSSVIDDASLEILRALQGADDFAHAATILGVSEKELGHTLSKLTKRGVFPSRSLSFKDLKKYCASVLARHEMVTKLEKIERDVEEIKKKLKSR
;
A
#
# COMPACT_ATOMS: atom_id res chain seq x y z
N MET A 1 16.24 19.16 -7.05
CA MET A 1 17.32 18.23 -6.63
C MET A 1 18.67 18.57 -7.25
N LEU A 2 18.79 18.73 -8.57
CA LEU A 2 20.08 19.05 -9.19
C LEU A 2 20.63 20.40 -8.70
N GLU A 3 19.79 21.43 -8.67
CA GLU A 3 20.13 22.76 -8.15
C GLU A 3 20.58 22.72 -6.69
N SER A 4 19.89 21.96 -5.82
CA SER A 4 20.29 21.78 -4.42
C SER A 4 21.62 21.03 -4.26
N ARG A 5 22.11 20.35 -5.31
CA ARG A 5 23.44 19.72 -5.38
C ARG A 5 24.47 20.61 -6.08
N GLY A 6 24.14 21.88 -6.34
CA GLY A 6 25.03 22.89 -6.93
C GLY A 6 25.13 22.84 -8.45
N PHE A 7 24.20 22.18 -9.14
CA PHE A 7 24.13 22.23 -10.61
C PHE A 7 23.30 23.42 -11.08
N THR A 8 23.75 24.10 -12.13
CA THR A 8 22.95 25.09 -12.86
C THR A 8 22.39 24.44 -14.11
N ILE A 9 21.07 24.45 -14.28
CA ILE A 9 20.44 23.86 -15.47
C ILE A 9 20.66 24.78 -16.67
N VAL A 10 21.27 24.25 -17.73
CA VAL A 10 21.52 24.97 -18.98
C VAL A 10 20.39 24.73 -19.98
N ALA A 11 19.98 23.47 -20.12
CA ALA A 11 18.91 23.08 -21.04
C ALA A 11 18.24 21.79 -20.59
N THR A 12 17.01 21.57 -21.06
CA THR A 12 16.28 20.31 -20.96
C THR A 12 15.89 19.85 -22.36
N ASN A 13 15.83 18.54 -22.60
CA ASN A 13 15.54 17.94 -23.91
C ASN A 13 16.50 18.47 -25.00
N TYR A 14 17.79 18.49 -24.67
CA TYR A 14 18.83 19.04 -25.53
C TYR A 14 19.12 18.09 -26.68
N ARG A 15 18.80 18.52 -27.90
CA ARG A 15 19.09 17.76 -29.11
C ARG A 15 20.50 18.03 -29.60
N ILE A 16 21.28 16.96 -29.78
CA ILE A 16 22.58 17.01 -30.41
C ILE A 16 22.37 16.91 -31.91
N THR A 17 22.84 17.90 -32.67
CA THR A 17 22.72 17.93 -34.13
C THR A 17 24.08 17.88 -34.80
N SER A 18 24.20 17.13 -35.89
CA SER A 18 25.36 17.12 -36.79
C SER A 18 24.90 17.31 -38.23
N LYS A 19 25.44 18.33 -38.92
CA LYS A 19 25.05 18.68 -40.30
C LYS A 19 23.52 18.90 -40.50
N GLY A 20 22.83 19.37 -39.47
CA GLY A 20 21.38 19.60 -39.49
C GLY A 20 20.52 18.39 -39.12
N GLU A 21 21.10 17.22 -38.90
CA GLU A 21 20.38 16.02 -38.44
C GLU A 21 20.52 15.83 -36.94
N GLY A 22 19.42 15.50 -36.25
CA GLY A 22 19.43 15.15 -34.84
C GLY A 22 20.02 13.75 -34.64
N ILE A 23 21.15 13.66 -33.95
CA ILE A 23 21.88 12.39 -33.75
C ILE A 23 21.68 11.79 -32.36
N ALA A 24 21.28 12.59 -31.39
CA ALA A 24 21.01 12.15 -30.02
C ALA A 24 20.25 13.23 -29.23
N GLU A 25 19.73 12.85 -28.07
CA GLU A 25 19.03 13.74 -27.14
C GLU A 25 19.56 13.51 -25.72
N ILE A 26 19.67 14.58 -24.95
CA ILE A 26 20.05 14.58 -23.54
C ILE A 26 18.88 15.19 -22.75
N ASP A 27 18.36 14.45 -21.75
CA ASP A 27 17.24 14.92 -20.93
C ASP A 27 17.55 16.27 -20.28
N ILE A 28 18.74 16.40 -19.67
CA ILE A 28 19.17 17.62 -18.98
C ILE A 28 20.66 17.88 -19.25
N VAL A 29 20.99 19.11 -19.67
CA VAL A 29 22.36 19.64 -19.66
C VAL A 29 22.50 20.58 -18.49
N ALA A 30 23.51 20.37 -17.66
CA ALA A 30 23.75 21.18 -16.48
C ALA A 30 25.24 21.44 -16.24
N GLU A 31 25.55 22.54 -15.55
CA GLU A 31 26.92 22.93 -15.22
C GLU A 31 27.17 22.88 -13.71
N LYS A 32 28.35 22.42 -13.32
CA LYS A 32 28.83 22.45 -11.93
C LYS A 32 30.35 22.50 -11.93
N ASN A 33 30.94 23.38 -11.11
CA ASN A 33 32.39 23.53 -10.98
C ASN A 33 33.12 23.73 -12.34
N ASN A 34 32.54 24.53 -13.25
CA ASN A 34 33.03 24.77 -14.62
C ASN A 34 33.08 23.53 -15.52
N GLU A 35 32.33 22.48 -15.19
CA GLU A 35 32.17 21.30 -16.02
C GLU A 35 30.71 21.17 -16.47
N THR A 36 30.52 20.79 -17.74
CA THR A 36 29.20 20.54 -18.31
C THR A 36 28.89 19.05 -18.27
N TYR A 37 27.68 18.73 -17.82
CA TYR A 37 27.21 17.38 -17.61
C TYR A 37 26.00 17.08 -18.51
N ALA A 38 26.02 15.90 -19.12
CA ALA A 38 24.87 15.31 -19.79
C ALA A 38 24.20 14.35 -18.82
N ILE A 39 22.97 14.67 -18.46
CA ILE A 39 22.23 13.99 -17.39
C ILE A 39 21.03 13.28 -18.02
N GLU A 40 20.93 11.97 -17.78
CA GLU A 40 19.77 11.13 -18.13
C GLU A 40 18.99 10.82 -16.84
N VAL A 41 17.66 10.85 -16.90
CA VAL A 41 16.79 10.56 -15.76
C VAL A 41 15.96 9.30 -16.01
N LYS A 42 16.04 8.35 -15.09
CA LYS A 42 15.17 7.16 -15.08
C LYS A 42 14.37 7.09 -13.79
N SER A 43 13.05 6.98 -13.91
CA SER A 43 12.13 6.77 -12.78
C SER A 43 12.33 5.41 -12.09
N GLY A 44 12.80 4.42 -12.86
CA GLY A 44 13.03 3.05 -12.39
C GLY A 44 14.47 2.74 -11.96
N LYS A 45 14.77 1.43 -11.93
CA LYS A 45 16.15 0.94 -11.73
C LYS A 45 17.02 1.33 -12.92
N ALA A 46 18.30 1.63 -12.66
CA ALA A 46 19.27 1.78 -13.73
C ALA A 46 19.44 0.45 -14.48
N SER A 47 19.64 0.54 -15.79
CA SER A 47 19.92 -0.59 -16.67
C SER A 47 21.19 -0.34 -17.46
N LEU A 48 21.86 -1.41 -17.90
CA LEU A 48 23.06 -1.30 -18.75
C LEU A 48 22.77 -0.53 -20.05
N THR A 49 21.55 -0.64 -20.58
CA THR A 49 21.12 0.14 -21.76
C THR A 49 21.11 1.63 -21.47
N SER A 50 20.51 2.06 -20.36
CA SER A 50 20.45 3.48 -19.98
C SER A 50 21.86 4.05 -19.72
N LEU A 51 22.74 3.22 -19.14
CA LEU A 51 24.15 3.55 -18.91
C LEU A 51 24.93 3.76 -20.20
N ARG A 52 24.75 2.87 -21.19
CA ARG A 52 25.38 2.99 -22.50
C ARG A 52 24.84 4.21 -23.26
N GLN A 53 23.54 4.48 -23.13
CA GLN A 53 22.89 5.62 -23.76
C GLN A 53 23.45 6.94 -23.21
N VAL A 54 23.45 7.14 -21.90
CA VAL A 54 23.98 8.38 -21.31
C VAL A 54 25.47 8.55 -21.62
N TYR A 55 26.25 7.46 -21.57
CA TYR A 55 27.66 7.52 -21.95
C TYR A 55 27.85 7.94 -23.40
N ALA A 56 27.12 7.32 -24.33
CA ALA A 56 27.22 7.64 -25.76
C ALA A 56 26.79 9.10 -26.04
N ASN A 57 25.66 9.53 -25.49
CA ASN A 57 25.13 10.87 -25.72
C ASN A 57 26.05 11.95 -25.11
N ALA A 58 26.56 11.72 -23.90
CA ALA A 58 27.53 12.60 -23.26
C ALA A 58 28.81 12.72 -24.10
N ARG A 59 29.31 11.61 -24.66
CA ARG A 59 30.48 11.59 -25.54
C ARG A 59 30.25 12.37 -26.83
N LEU A 60 29.08 12.25 -27.45
CA LEU A 60 28.73 13.01 -28.65
C LEU A 60 28.69 14.52 -28.40
N ALA A 61 28.29 14.94 -27.20
CA ALA A 61 28.24 16.35 -26.80
C ALA A 61 29.54 16.88 -26.18
N GLY A 62 30.49 16.02 -25.82
CA GLY A 62 31.71 16.40 -25.10
C GLY A 62 31.48 16.72 -23.60
N TYR A 63 30.43 16.17 -23.00
CA TYR A 63 30.04 16.42 -21.61
C TYR A 63 30.34 15.23 -20.70
N LYS A 64 30.28 15.44 -19.38
CA LYS A 64 30.41 14.38 -18.38
C LYS A 64 29.07 13.66 -18.15
N PRO A 65 29.01 12.32 -18.20
CA PRO A 65 27.75 11.59 -18.07
C PRO A 65 27.31 11.41 -16.61
N ILE A 66 26.04 11.72 -16.32
CA ILE A 66 25.36 11.40 -15.06
C ILE A 66 24.07 10.62 -15.37
N LEU A 67 23.86 9.48 -14.72
CA LEU A 67 22.59 8.77 -14.72
C LEU A 67 21.92 8.90 -13.36
N ILE A 68 20.72 9.48 -13.35
CA ILE A 68 19.87 9.56 -12.16
C ILE A 68 18.86 8.40 -12.19
N CYS A 69 18.78 7.61 -11.12
CA CYS A 69 17.90 6.44 -11.06
C CYS A 69 17.43 6.10 -9.64
N LYS A 70 16.40 5.25 -9.50
CA LYS A 70 15.94 4.76 -8.19
C LYS A 70 16.99 3.91 -7.49
N LYS A 71 17.62 2.99 -8.23
CA LYS A 71 18.63 2.04 -7.75
C LYS A 71 19.34 1.35 -8.92
N GLY A 72 20.63 1.10 -8.81
CA GLY A 72 21.42 0.21 -9.66
C GLY A 72 21.71 -1.13 -8.98
N ASP A 73 21.79 -2.20 -9.77
CA ASP A 73 22.33 -3.47 -9.28
C ASP A 73 23.88 -3.45 -9.27
N VAL A 74 24.50 -4.56 -8.83
CA VAL A 74 25.96 -4.66 -8.75
C VAL A 74 26.61 -4.54 -10.14
N ALA A 75 26.04 -5.19 -11.16
CA ALA A 75 26.58 -5.18 -12.51
C ALA A 75 26.52 -3.77 -13.14
N THR A 76 25.42 -3.06 -12.90
CA THR A 76 25.15 -1.71 -13.39
C THR A 76 26.10 -0.71 -12.73
N ARG A 77 26.31 -0.81 -11.40
CA ARG A 77 27.28 0.03 -10.69
C ARG A 77 28.72 -0.20 -11.14
N GLU A 78 29.08 -1.46 -11.38
CA GLU A 78 30.41 -1.79 -11.89
C GLU A 78 30.62 -1.30 -13.33
N ALA A 79 29.59 -1.40 -14.19
CA ALA A 79 29.63 -0.85 -15.53
C ALA A 79 29.76 0.68 -15.53
N ALA A 80 29.01 1.37 -14.66
CA ALA A 80 29.10 2.83 -14.50
C ALA A 80 30.51 3.28 -14.12
N ARG A 81 31.11 2.61 -13.13
CA ARG A 81 32.49 2.87 -12.69
C ARG A 81 33.49 2.72 -13.84
N LYS A 82 33.37 1.65 -14.65
CA LYS A 82 34.26 1.41 -15.79
C LYS A 82 34.06 2.41 -16.93
N LEU A 83 32.83 2.89 -17.14
CA LEU A 83 32.50 3.84 -18.19
C LEU A 83 32.69 5.31 -17.76
N GLY A 84 33.01 5.57 -16.48
CA GLY A 84 33.13 6.92 -15.93
C GLY A 84 31.78 7.65 -15.88
N VAL A 85 30.68 6.91 -15.72
CA VAL A 85 29.33 7.46 -15.56
C VAL A 85 29.04 7.61 -14.08
N GLU A 86 28.70 8.83 -13.65
CA GLU A 86 28.27 9.08 -12.28
C GLU A 86 26.83 8.59 -12.09
N LEU A 87 26.61 7.74 -11.08
CA LEU A 87 25.28 7.26 -10.71
C LEU A 87 24.77 8.07 -9.52
N LEU A 88 23.66 8.77 -9.72
CA LEU A 88 22.91 9.43 -8.65
C LEU A 88 21.68 8.58 -8.31
N GLU A 89 21.80 7.78 -7.24
CA GLU A 89 20.73 6.92 -6.77
C GLU A 89 19.81 7.69 -5.79
N PHE A 90 18.50 7.61 -6.00
CA PHE A 90 17.48 8.20 -5.11
C PHE A 90 17.19 7.36 -3.87
N SER A 91 18.01 6.36 -3.53
CA SER A 91 17.76 5.42 -2.44
C SER A 91 17.61 6.07 -1.05
N GLU A 92 17.90 7.36 -0.90
CA GLU A 92 17.62 8.12 0.33
C GLU A 92 16.14 8.49 0.51
N TYR A 93 15.29 8.36 -0.51
CA TYR A 93 13.85 8.53 -0.38
C TYR A 93 13.15 7.17 -0.41
N HIS A 94 12.94 6.60 0.78
CA HIS A 94 12.21 5.34 0.98
C HIS A 94 10.70 5.43 0.66
N LEU A 95 10.22 6.57 0.16
CA LEU A 95 8.83 6.82 -0.21
C LEU A 95 8.78 7.41 -1.62
N LEU A 96 8.97 6.54 -2.61
CA LEU A 96 8.34 6.73 -3.92
C LEU A 96 7.16 5.76 -3.95
N LEU A 97 6.18 6.01 -3.09
CA LEU A 97 4.83 5.56 -3.35
C LEU A 97 4.25 6.61 -4.29
N GLU A 98 3.70 6.19 -5.42
CA GLU A 98 2.84 7.09 -6.19
C GLU A 98 1.69 7.56 -5.27
N PRO A 99 1.15 8.77 -5.44
CA PRO A 99 0.05 9.27 -4.60
C PRO A 99 -1.09 8.26 -4.45
N GLU A 100 -1.39 7.50 -5.50
CA GLU A 100 -2.40 6.45 -5.54
C GLU A 100 -2.04 5.25 -4.66
N GLU A 101 -0.77 4.87 -4.59
CA GLU A 101 -0.29 3.80 -3.72
C GLU A 101 -0.37 4.21 -2.25
N LEU A 102 -0.02 5.45 -1.95
CA LEU A 102 -0.16 6.00 -0.60
C LEU A 102 -1.65 6.09 -0.20
N GLU A 103 -2.51 6.59 -1.08
CA GLU A 103 -3.95 6.63 -0.87
C GLU A 103 -4.49 5.22 -0.58
N ALA A 104 -4.12 4.23 -1.38
CA ALA A 104 -4.55 2.85 -1.19
C ALA A 104 -4.11 2.29 0.17
N ILE A 105 -2.87 2.58 0.60
CA ILE A 105 -2.36 2.16 1.90
C ILE A 105 -3.13 2.84 3.03
N VAL A 106 -3.31 4.17 2.97
CA VAL A 106 -4.01 4.94 4.01
C VAL A 106 -5.46 4.50 4.11
N LYS A 107 -6.16 4.37 2.97
CA LYS A 107 -7.54 3.91 2.92
C LYS A 107 -7.68 2.53 3.54
N LYS A 108 -6.81 1.60 3.17
CA LYS A 108 -6.79 0.26 3.76
C LYS A 108 -6.59 0.34 5.26
N CYS A 109 -5.55 1.04 5.74
CA CYS A 109 -5.30 1.20 7.18
C CYS A 109 -6.52 1.76 7.92
N MET A 110 -7.22 2.74 7.34
CA MET A 110 -8.44 3.29 7.93
C MET A 110 -9.59 2.29 7.96
N GLU A 111 -9.80 1.52 6.88
CA GLU A 111 -10.78 0.42 6.85
C GLU A 111 -10.49 -0.58 7.96
N GLU A 112 -9.23 -0.98 8.17
CA GLU A 112 -8.87 -1.94 9.23
C GLU A 112 -9.15 -1.40 10.64
N VAL A 113 -8.90 -0.11 10.88
CA VAL A 113 -9.19 0.56 12.16
C VAL A 113 -10.69 0.62 12.41
N VAL A 114 -11.47 1.02 11.42
CA VAL A 114 -12.94 1.12 11.54
C VAL A 114 -13.57 -0.27 11.68
N GLU A 115 -13.08 -1.28 10.96
CA GLU A 115 -13.52 -2.67 11.12
C GLU A 115 -13.27 -3.21 12.54
N THR A 116 -12.13 -2.86 13.12
CA THR A 116 -11.70 -3.40 14.42
C THR A 116 -12.36 -2.67 15.60
N TYR A 117 -12.39 -1.33 15.53
CA TYR A 117 -12.76 -0.44 16.64
C TYR A 117 -13.99 0.42 16.36
N GLY A 118 -14.45 0.49 15.12
CA GLY A 118 -15.60 1.31 14.74
C GLY A 118 -16.91 0.77 15.32
N LEU A 119 -17.81 1.69 15.65
CA LEU A 119 -19.19 1.41 16.05
C LEU A 119 -20.09 1.28 14.81
N LEU A 120 -19.61 0.62 13.75
CA LEU A 120 -20.47 0.38 12.59
C LEU A 120 -21.66 -0.45 13.04
N PRO A 121 -22.91 0.00 12.75
CA PRO A 121 -24.09 -0.78 13.07
C PRO A 121 -23.94 -2.13 12.37
N SER A 122 -23.84 -3.19 13.17
CA SER A 122 -23.76 -4.53 12.60
C SER A 122 -25.03 -4.77 11.81
N SER A 123 -24.89 -5.24 10.57
CA SER A 123 -25.95 -6.01 9.93
C SER A 123 -26.49 -7.01 10.94
N VAL A 124 -27.82 -7.13 11.07
CA VAL A 124 -28.46 -8.07 12.01
C VAL A 124 -27.78 -9.44 11.88
N ILE A 125 -27.09 -9.84 12.95
CA ILE A 125 -26.37 -11.11 13.00
C ILE A 125 -27.40 -12.13 13.47
N ASP A 126 -27.70 -13.12 12.63
CA ASP A 126 -28.58 -14.22 13.02
C ASP A 126 -27.92 -15.16 14.04
N ASP A 127 -28.73 -15.95 14.74
CA ASP A 127 -28.25 -16.85 15.80
C ASP A 127 -27.21 -17.87 15.29
N ALA A 128 -27.37 -18.34 14.05
CA ALA A 128 -26.42 -19.27 13.42
C ALA A 128 -25.05 -18.61 13.22
N SER A 129 -25.03 -17.33 12.81
CA SER A 129 -23.79 -16.56 12.67
C SER A 129 -23.16 -16.27 14.03
N LEU A 130 -23.95 -16.01 15.07
CA LEU A 130 -23.46 -15.84 16.44
C LEU A 130 -22.79 -17.10 16.97
N GLU A 131 -23.35 -18.28 16.68
CA GLU A 131 -22.76 -19.56 17.06
C GLU A 131 -21.36 -19.75 16.44
N ILE A 132 -21.24 -19.47 15.14
CA ILE A 132 -19.96 -19.53 14.42
C ILE A 132 -18.95 -18.54 15.01
N LEU A 133 -19.36 -17.30 15.27
CA LEU A 133 -18.51 -16.27 15.86
C LEU A 133 -17.99 -16.69 17.24
N ARG A 134 -18.85 -17.30 18.08
CA ARG A 134 -18.47 -17.81 19.42
C ARG A 134 -17.49 -18.97 19.32
N ALA A 135 -17.71 -19.92 18.40
CA ALA A 135 -16.81 -21.04 18.18
C ALA A 135 -15.41 -20.56 17.74
N LEU A 136 -15.35 -19.62 16.79
CA LEU A 136 -14.09 -19.02 16.33
C LEU A 136 -13.38 -18.22 17.44
N GLN A 137 -14.14 -17.54 18.30
CA GLN A 137 -13.57 -16.82 19.45
C GLN A 137 -12.99 -17.79 20.50
N GLY A 138 -13.68 -18.90 20.76
CA GLY A 138 -13.28 -19.89 21.77
C GLY A 138 -12.13 -20.80 21.34
N ALA A 139 -11.96 -21.02 20.04
CA ALA A 139 -10.95 -21.92 19.50
C ALA A 139 -9.52 -21.36 19.52
N ASP A 140 -8.54 -22.26 19.51
CA ASP A 140 -7.10 -21.93 19.44
C ASP A 140 -6.60 -21.80 18.01
N ASP A 141 -7.20 -22.57 17.09
CA ASP A 141 -6.94 -22.55 15.66
C ASP A 141 -8.20 -22.87 14.85
N PHE A 142 -8.06 -22.86 13.52
CA PHE A 142 -9.17 -23.06 12.58
C PHE A 142 -9.75 -24.48 12.65
N ALA A 143 -8.91 -25.49 12.89
CA ALA A 143 -9.32 -26.88 13.00
C ALA A 143 -10.10 -27.13 14.30
N HIS A 144 -9.65 -26.53 15.41
CA HIS A 144 -10.37 -26.54 16.68
C HIS A 144 -11.74 -25.87 16.53
N ALA A 145 -11.84 -24.73 15.83
CA ALA A 145 -13.13 -24.08 15.57
C ALA A 145 -14.10 -24.96 14.77
N ALA A 146 -13.60 -25.66 13.75
CA ALA A 146 -14.41 -26.60 12.97
C ALA A 146 -14.90 -27.78 13.84
N THR A 147 -14.04 -28.26 14.74
CA THR A 147 -14.38 -29.32 15.71
C THR A 147 -15.47 -28.88 16.67
N ILE A 148 -15.39 -27.64 17.21
CA ILE A 148 -16.44 -27.08 18.09
C ILE A 148 -17.80 -27.05 17.38
N LEU A 149 -17.81 -26.70 16.09
CA LEU A 149 -19.02 -26.61 15.27
C LEU A 149 -19.48 -27.96 14.71
N GLY A 150 -18.72 -29.04 14.91
CA GLY A 150 -19.04 -30.36 14.37
C GLY A 150 -19.03 -30.43 12.84
N VAL A 151 -18.26 -29.56 12.18
CA VAL A 151 -18.14 -29.49 10.72
C VAL A 151 -16.71 -29.71 10.27
N SER A 152 -16.52 -29.99 8.98
CA SER A 152 -15.17 -30.00 8.39
C SER A 152 -14.61 -28.60 8.22
N GLU A 153 -13.27 -28.45 8.20
CA GLU A 153 -12.60 -27.17 7.92
C GLU A 153 -13.05 -26.56 6.59
N LYS A 154 -13.32 -27.41 5.58
CA LYS A 154 -13.81 -26.98 4.27
C LYS A 154 -15.20 -26.36 4.35
N GLU A 155 -16.10 -26.96 5.12
CA GLU A 155 -17.46 -26.45 5.34
C GLU A 155 -17.43 -25.15 6.16
N LEU A 156 -16.58 -25.07 7.17
CA LEU A 156 -16.36 -23.84 7.93
C LEU A 156 -15.85 -22.73 7.01
N GLY A 157 -14.86 -23.00 6.16
CA GLY A 157 -14.34 -22.06 5.17
C GLY A 157 -15.42 -21.58 4.18
N HIS A 158 -16.29 -22.49 3.72
CA HIS A 158 -17.41 -22.13 2.85
C HIS A 158 -18.43 -21.24 3.57
N THR A 159 -18.72 -21.53 4.82
CA THR A 159 -19.64 -20.75 5.67
C THR A 159 -19.08 -19.35 5.93
N LEU A 160 -17.79 -19.24 6.26
CA LEU A 160 -17.12 -17.95 6.39
C LEU A 160 -17.18 -17.13 5.12
N SER A 161 -16.97 -17.75 3.95
CA SER A 161 -17.11 -17.06 2.66
C SER A 161 -18.52 -16.48 2.45
N LYS A 162 -19.57 -17.19 2.87
CA LYS A 162 -20.94 -16.67 2.84
C LYS A 162 -21.13 -15.47 3.78
N LEU A 163 -20.57 -15.55 4.98
CA LEU A 163 -20.63 -14.47 5.97
C LEU A 163 -19.87 -13.22 5.50
N THR A 164 -18.71 -13.39 4.85
CA THR A 164 -17.98 -12.30 4.18
C THR A 164 -18.83 -11.64 3.09
N LYS A 165 -19.51 -12.41 2.24
CA LYS A 165 -20.41 -11.86 1.20
C LYS A 165 -21.61 -11.09 1.77
N ARG A 166 -22.06 -11.47 2.97
CA ARG A 166 -23.12 -10.78 3.72
C ARG A 166 -22.63 -9.51 4.45
N GLY A 167 -21.33 -9.24 4.43
CA GLY A 167 -20.73 -8.11 5.15
C GLY A 167 -20.52 -8.34 6.65
N VAL A 168 -20.65 -9.60 7.13
CA VAL A 168 -20.40 -9.94 8.54
C VAL A 168 -18.90 -9.98 8.82
N PHE A 169 -18.10 -10.44 7.86
CA PHE A 169 -16.62 -10.42 7.91
C PHE A 169 -16.07 -9.55 6.79
N PRO A 170 -14.85 -8.98 6.96
CA PRO A 170 -14.20 -8.23 5.90
C PRO A 170 -13.82 -9.12 4.72
N SER A 171 -13.70 -8.52 3.54
CA SER A 171 -13.39 -9.22 2.28
C SER A 171 -11.93 -9.65 2.15
N ARG A 172 -11.05 -9.13 3.00
CA ARG A 172 -9.64 -9.49 3.06
C ARG A 172 -9.40 -10.79 3.83
N SER A 173 -8.33 -11.48 3.48
CA SER A 173 -7.86 -12.64 4.25
C SER A 173 -7.38 -12.20 5.63
N LEU A 174 -7.88 -12.86 6.67
CA LEU A 174 -7.46 -12.65 8.05
C LEU A 174 -6.60 -13.81 8.52
N SER A 175 -5.56 -13.52 9.32
CA SER A 175 -4.93 -14.56 10.12
C SER A 175 -5.95 -15.10 11.14
N PHE A 176 -5.80 -16.33 11.62
CA PHE A 176 -6.72 -16.87 12.63
C PHE A 176 -6.76 -16.00 13.91
N LYS A 177 -5.60 -15.45 14.30
CA LYS A 177 -5.51 -14.52 15.42
C LYS A 177 -6.34 -13.25 15.21
N ASP A 178 -6.32 -12.70 14.00
CA ASP A 178 -7.09 -11.49 13.68
C ASP A 178 -8.58 -11.80 13.53
N LEU A 179 -8.92 -12.97 12.97
CA LEU A 179 -10.29 -13.48 12.92
C LEU A 179 -10.88 -13.59 14.33
N LYS A 180 -10.14 -14.17 15.29
CA LYS A 180 -10.56 -14.30 16.70
C LYS A 180 -10.82 -12.94 17.36
N LYS A 181 -9.94 -11.95 17.13
CA LYS A 181 -10.14 -10.57 17.62
C LYS A 181 -11.37 -9.92 17.00
N TYR A 182 -11.55 -10.10 15.70
CA TYR A 182 -12.70 -9.56 14.98
C TYR A 182 -14.01 -10.15 15.51
N CYS A 183 -14.08 -11.47 15.68
CA CYS A 183 -15.22 -12.15 16.30
C CYS A 183 -15.53 -11.59 17.69
N ALA A 184 -14.50 -11.37 18.53
CA ALA A 184 -14.68 -10.78 19.85
C ALA A 184 -15.27 -9.35 19.78
N SER A 185 -14.78 -8.50 18.86
CA SER A 185 -15.31 -7.15 18.64
C SER A 185 -16.77 -7.19 18.18
N VAL A 186 -17.10 -8.06 17.22
CA VAL A 186 -18.46 -8.24 16.71
C VAL A 186 -19.41 -8.71 17.82
N LEU A 187 -19.03 -9.72 18.59
CA LEU A 187 -19.84 -10.25 19.69
C LEU A 187 -20.09 -9.21 20.79
N ALA A 188 -19.05 -8.45 21.17
CA ALA A 188 -19.18 -7.37 22.15
C ALA A 188 -20.16 -6.29 21.68
N ARG A 189 -20.08 -5.89 20.41
CA ARG A 189 -21.02 -4.92 19.81
C ARG A 189 -22.44 -5.44 19.77
N HIS A 190 -22.63 -6.69 19.34
CA HIS A 190 -23.95 -7.33 19.35
C HIS A 190 -24.56 -7.33 20.75
N GLU A 191 -23.80 -7.72 21.78
CA GLU A 191 -24.25 -7.70 23.16
C GLU A 191 -24.63 -6.29 23.65
N MET A 192 -23.86 -5.26 23.28
CA MET A 192 -24.20 -3.86 23.58
C MET A 192 -25.53 -3.45 22.94
N VAL A 193 -25.73 -3.76 21.66
CA VAL A 193 -26.98 -3.42 20.94
C VAL A 193 -28.17 -4.12 21.58
N THR A 194 -28.08 -5.44 21.84
CA THR A 194 -29.17 -6.18 22.49
C THR A 194 -29.51 -5.63 23.88
N LYS A 195 -28.51 -5.20 24.66
CA LYS A 195 -28.73 -4.55 25.96
C LYS A 195 -29.42 -3.20 25.80
N LEU A 196 -29.02 -2.39 24.81
CA LEU A 196 -29.65 -1.10 24.53
C LEU A 196 -31.11 -1.26 24.10
N GLU A 197 -31.42 -2.21 23.21
CA GLU A 197 -32.80 -2.53 22.80
C GLU A 197 -33.67 -3.00 23.98
N LYS A 198 -33.07 -3.73 24.93
CA LYS A 198 -33.77 -4.11 26.17
C LYS A 198 -34.06 -2.88 27.02
N ILE A 199 -33.08 -2.01 27.24
CA ILE A 199 -33.25 -0.76 28.01
C ILE A 199 -34.34 0.12 27.37
N GLU A 200 -34.34 0.24 26.04
CA GLU A 200 -35.36 1.01 25.32
C GLU A 200 -36.78 0.46 25.57
N ARG A 201 -36.95 -0.87 25.49
CA ARG A 201 -38.22 -1.54 25.79
C ARG A 201 -38.67 -1.31 27.24
N ASP A 202 -37.76 -1.48 28.19
CA ASP A 202 -38.04 -1.29 29.61
C ASP A 202 -38.45 0.18 29.91
N VAL A 203 -37.76 1.15 29.29
CA VAL A 203 -38.08 2.58 29.40
C VAL A 203 -39.46 2.89 28.83
N GLU A 204 -39.82 2.34 27.67
CA GLU A 204 -41.16 2.53 27.08
C GLU A 204 -42.27 1.89 27.92
N GLU A 205 -42.02 0.74 28.54
CA GLU A 205 -42.97 0.13 29.47
C GLU A 205 -43.19 1.00 30.72
N ILE A 206 -42.12 1.57 31.28
CA ILE A 206 -42.19 2.50 32.41
C ILE A 206 -42.98 3.76 32.03
N LYS A 207 -42.69 4.36 30.87
CA LYS A 207 -43.43 5.53 30.36
C LYS A 207 -44.92 5.25 30.20
N LYS A 208 -45.29 4.07 29.69
CA LYS A 208 -46.70 3.65 29.56
C LYS A 208 -47.38 3.57 30.93
N LYS A 209 -46.73 2.95 31.93
CA LYS A 209 -47.25 2.83 33.30
C LYS A 209 -47.40 4.18 34.01
N LEU A 210 -46.49 5.13 33.73
CA LEU A 210 -46.56 6.50 34.27
C LEU A 210 -47.66 7.36 33.64
N LYS A 211 -47.97 7.16 32.35
CA LYS A 211 -49.08 7.86 31.66
C LYS A 211 -50.47 7.31 32.00
N SER A 212 -50.56 6.11 32.54
CA SER A 212 -51.81 5.47 32.97
C SER A 212 -52.20 5.75 34.43
N ARG A 213 -51.45 6.61 35.13
CA ARG A 213 -51.78 7.17 36.44
C ARG A 213 -52.22 8.62 36.27
#